data_AF-A0A9D6GGV0-F1
#
_entry.id   AF-A0A9D6GGV0-F1
#
_cell.length_a   1.000
_cell.length_b   1.000
_cell.length_c   1.000
_cell.angle_alpha   90.00
_cell.angle_beta   90.00
_cell.angle_gamma   90.00
#
_symmetry.space_group_name_H-M   'P 1'
#
loop_
_entity.id
_entity.type
_entity.pdbx_description
1 polymer ?
#
loop_
_entity_poly.entity_id
_entity_poly.type
_entity_poly.pdbx_seq_one_letter_code
_entity_poly.pdbx_strand_id
1 'polypeptide(L)'
;MSRVVPGTGIADFDAVRLAVASPEDIRKWSHGEVTKPETINYRTQKPERDGLFCERIFGPVKDINPHDSKLKGVRSREAAIDKNGELVTKSIVRRERMGHIELAAPVAHIWFMRGTPSAMSLLLGMTVRNIERVAYFANYVILNVNVEKRDQFLADLEAETEAGRAAIKIRYEREAEAEGADVKALAEA
;
A
#
# COMPACT_ATOMS: atom_id res chain seq x y z
N MET A 1 -4.93 37.31 15.80
CA MET A 1 -6.10 37.17 14.91
C MET A 1 -5.86 38.05 13.69
N SER A 2 -5.34 37.49 12.60
CA SER A 2 -5.18 38.22 11.33
C SER A 2 -6.46 38.07 10.52
N ARG A 3 -7.13 39.19 10.25
CA ARG A 3 -8.22 39.26 9.27
C ARG A 3 -7.61 39.11 7.88
N VAL A 4 -7.87 37.97 7.23
CA VAL A 4 -7.55 37.80 5.80
C VAL A 4 -8.74 38.37 5.03
N VAL A 5 -8.49 39.43 4.26
CA VAL A 5 -9.45 40.06 3.34
C VAL A 5 -9.49 39.20 2.06
N PRO A 6 -10.66 38.96 1.45
CA PRO A 6 -10.73 38.11 0.25
C PRO A 6 -10.37 38.92 -1.00
N GLY A 7 -9.09 38.93 -1.36
CA GLY A 7 -8.62 39.34 -2.68
C GLY A 7 -8.50 38.12 -3.60
N THR A 8 -9.29 38.06 -4.67
CA THR A 8 -9.20 37.00 -5.70
C THR A 8 -8.05 37.25 -6.69
N GLY A 9 -6.85 37.50 -6.17
CA GLY A 9 -5.62 37.63 -6.95
C GLY A 9 -4.64 36.53 -6.54
N ILE A 10 -3.79 36.08 -7.46
CA ILE A 10 -2.75 35.04 -7.28
C ILE A 10 -1.69 35.43 -6.21
N ALA A 11 -1.87 36.54 -5.49
CA ALA A 11 -0.86 37.23 -4.69
C ALA A 11 -1.00 37.13 -3.16
N ASP A 12 -1.97 36.39 -2.61
CA ASP A 12 -2.17 36.30 -1.14
C ASP A 12 -1.62 34.99 -0.52
N PHE A 13 -0.37 34.62 -0.81
CA PHE A 13 0.34 33.59 -0.02
C PHE A 13 1.84 33.92 0.11
N ASP A 14 2.40 33.73 1.31
CA ASP A 14 3.82 34.02 1.59
C ASP A 14 4.77 32.92 1.07
N ALA A 15 4.29 31.67 1.00
CA ALA A 15 5.08 30.53 0.55
C ALA A 15 4.22 29.36 0.05
N VAL A 16 4.80 28.52 -0.80
CA VAL A 16 4.23 27.25 -1.25
C VAL A 16 5.07 26.10 -0.69
N ARG A 17 4.40 25.11 -0.09
CA ARG A 17 5.04 23.90 0.42
C ARG A 17 4.58 22.68 -0.38
N LEU A 18 5.54 21.83 -0.73
CA LEU A 18 5.30 20.49 -1.25
C LEU A 18 5.54 19.47 -0.14
N ALA A 19 4.64 18.51 0.01
CA ALA A 19 4.73 17.44 1.00
C ALA A 19 4.11 16.15 0.44
N VAL A 20 4.50 15.01 1.00
CA VAL A 20 3.87 13.72 0.70
C VAL A 20 2.49 13.70 1.34
N ALA A 21 1.47 13.36 0.55
CA ALA A 21 0.09 13.26 1.04
C ALA A 21 -0.08 12.00 1.89
N SER A 22 -0.68 12.15 3.07
CA SER A 22 -1.09 11.01 3.89
C SER A 22 -2.37 10.36 3.33
N PRO A 23 -2.68 9.10 3.69
CA PRO A 23 -3.97 8.49 3.34
C PRO A 23 -5.17 9.30 3.84
N GLU A 24 -5.03 9.99 4.96
CA GLU A 24 -6.05 10.88 5.54
C GLU A 24 -6.26 12.13 4.68
N ASP A 25 -5.17 12.74 4.17
CA ASP A 25 -5.25 13.89 3.27
C ASP A 25 -5.96 13.52 1.97
N ILE A 26 -5.62 12.37 1.37
CA ILE A 26 -6.25 11.88 0.14
C ILE A 26 -7.77 11.69 0.34
N ARG A 27 -8.17 11.09 1.45
CA ARG A 27 -9.60 10.92 1.78
C ARG A 27 -10.30 12.26 2.05
N LYS A 28 -9.62 13.21 2.70
CA LYS A 28 -10.15 14.55 2.97
C LYS A 28 -10.39 15.37 1.70
N TRP A 29 -9.53 15.21 0.70
CA TRP A 29 -9.66 15.86 -0.61
C TRP A 29 -10.75 15.23 -1.48
N SER A 30 -11.03 13.96 -1.25
CA SER A 30 -12.01 13.20 -2.02
C SER A 30 -13.44 13.61 -1.72
N HIS A 31 -14.27 13.60 -2.76
CA HIS A 31 -15.73 13.78 -2.68
C HIS A 31 -16.48 12.45 -2.84
N GLY A 32 -15.75 11.34 -2.96
CA GLY A 32 -16.34 10.01 -3.06
C GLY A 32 -15.35 8.97 -3.61
N GLU A 33 -15.64 7.72 -3.28
CA GLU A 33 -14.89 6.57 -3.78
C GLU A 33 -15.44 6.13 -5.16
N VAL A 34 -14.52 5.87 -6.09
CA VAL A 34 -14.82 5.23 -7.37
C VAL A 34 -14.68 3.72 -7.22
N THR A 35 -15.81 3.01 -7.24
CA THR A 35 -15.86 1.55 -7.04
C THR A 35 -15.98 0.77 -8.34
N LYS A 36 -16.32 1.48 -9.43
CA LYS A 36 -16.72 0.91 -10.70
C LYS A 36 -15.81 1.41 -11.83
N PRO A 37 -15.33 0.53 -12.73
CA PRO A 37 -14.49 0.96 -13.86
C PRO A 37 -15.29 1.63 -14.98
N GLU A 38 -16.63 1.58 -14.93
CA GLU A 38 -17.48 2.12 -15.97
C GLU A 38 -17.34 3.65 -16.12
N THR A 39 -17.50 4.13 -17.35
CA THR A 39 -17.35 5.54 -17.70
C THR A 39 -18.71 6.18 -17.98
N ILE A 40 -19.19 6.01 -19.21
CA ILE A 40 -20.44 6.55 -19.71
C ILE A 40 -21.24 5.44 -20.39
N ASN A 41 -22.56 5.57 -20.33
CA ASN A 41 -23.46 4.68 -21.03
C ASN A 41 -23.44 4.97 -22.54
N TYR A 42 -23.14 3.96 -23.37
CA TYR A 42 -23.01 4.13 -24.82
C TYR A 42 -24.29 4.62 -25.52
N ARG A 43 -25.49 4.29 -24.99
CA ARG A 43 -26.77 4.72 -25.60
C ARG A 43 -27.19 6.10 -25.14
N THR A 44 -27.14 6.33 -23.84
CA THR A 44 -27.70 7.55 -23.24
C THR A 44 -26.68 8.67 -23.10
N GLN A 45 -25.39 8.37 -23.28
CA GLN A 45 -24.26 9.29 -23.07
C GLN A 45 -24.23 9.89 -21.66
N LYS A 46 -24.89 9.22 -20.70
CA LYS A 46 -24.91 9.62 -19.29
C LYS A 46 -23.81 8.91 -18.51
N PRO A 47 -23.15 9.59 -17.55
CA PRO A 47 -22.19 8.94 -16.66
C PRO A 47 -22.81 7.79 -15.87
N GLU A 48 -22.05 6.72 -15.70
CA GLU A 48 -22.47 5.59 -14.86
C GLU A 48 -22.29 5.93 -13.37
N ARG A 49 -23.16 5.37 -12.53
CA ARG A 49 -23.13 5.61 -11.07
C ARG A 49 -21.92 4.89 -10.46
N ASP A 50 -21.20 5.59 -9.58
CA ASP A 50 -19.96 5.16 -8.91
C ASP A 50 -18.78 4.86 -9.85
N GLY A 51 -18.92 5.20 -11.14
CA GLY A 51 -17.89 5.10 -12.16
C GLY A 51 -16.96 6.32 -12.24
N LEU A 52 -16.04 6.29 -13.19
CA LEU A 52 -14.99 7.32 -13.37
C LEU A 52 -15.52 8.72 -13.68
N PHE A 53 -16.76 8.84 -14.17
CA PHE A 53 -17.39 10.13 -14.47
C PHE A 53 -18.59 10.46 -13.57
N CYS A 54 -18.81 9.67 -12.51
CA CYS A 54 -20.00 9.73 -11.67
C CYS A 54 -20.31 11.16 -11.19
N GLU A 55 -21.53 11.63 -11.47
CA GLU A 55 -21.97 12.98 -11.09
C GLU A 55 -22.01 13.17 -9.57
N ARG A 56 -22.33 12.12 -8.80
CA ARG A 56 -22.32 12.15 -7.33
C ARG A 56 -20.96 12.52 -6.74
N ILE A 57 -19.88 12.06 -7.38
CA ILE A 57 -18.51 12.27 -6.90
C ILE A 57 -17.98 13.61 -7.44
N PHE A 58 -18.03 13.78 -8.76
CA PHE A 58 -17.35 14.90 -9.43
C PHE A 58 -18.24 16.14 -9.61
N GLY A 59 -19.56 16.03 -9.45
CA GLY A 59 -20.53 17.09 -9.72
C GLY A 59 -21.26 16.91 -11.06
N PRO A 60 -22.26 17.76 -11.36
CA PRO A 60 -23.16 17.56 -12.50
C PRO A 60 -22.49 17.86 -13.85
N VAL A 61 -22.90 17.16 -14.90
CA VAL A 61 -22.36 17.39 -16.27
C VAL A 61 -22.80 18.74 -16.84
N LYS A 62 -24.01 19.19 -16.52
CA LYS A 62 -24.56 20.48 -16.95
C LYS A 62 -24.96 21.30 -15.75
N ASP A 63 -25.01 22.62 -15.93
CA ASP A 63 -25.50 23.51 -14.90
C ASP A 63 -26.97 23.19 -14.59
N ILE A 64 -27.22 23.04 -13.30
CA ILE A 64 -28.50 22.69 -12.69
C ILE A 64 -29.14 23.98 -12.19
N ASN A 65 -30.36 24.27 -12.64
CA ASN A 65 -31.16 25.33 -12.04
C ASN A 65 -31.90 24.77 -10.81
N PRO A 66 -31.65 25.29 -9.58
CA PRO A 66 -32.31 24.81 -8.35
C PRO A 66 -33.84 24.85 -8.38
N HIS A 67 -34.41 25.73 -9.21
CA HIS A 67 -35.85 25.95 -9.29
C HIS A 67 -36.54 25.09 -10.36
N ASP A 68 -35.79 24.28 -11.13
CA ASP A 68 -36.37 23.42 -12.16
C ASP A 68 -37.11 22.22 -11.53
N SER A 69 -38.37 22.04 -11.92
CA SER A 69 -39.22 20.94 -11.47
C SER A 69 -38.71 19.57 -11.92
N LYS A 70 -37.90 19.49 -12.99
CA LYS A 70 -37.25 18.24 -13.46
C LYS A 70 -36.18 17.72 -12.50
N LEU A 71 -35.64 18.55 -11.61
CA LEU A 71 -34.68 18.15 -10.57
C LEU A 71 -35.31 17.59 -9.29
N LYS A 72 -36.65 17.58 -9.21
CA LYS A 72 -37.37 16.95 -8.10
C LYS A 72 -37.33 15.41 -8.13
N GLY A 73 -36.76 14.80 -9.17
CA GLY A 73 -36.54 13.35 -9.21
C GLY A 73 -35.39 12.90 -8.30
N VAL A 74 -35.59 11.80 -7.57
CA VAL A 74 -34.65 11.24 -6.57
C VAL A 74 -33.22 11.08 -7.13
N ARG A 75 -33.08 10.56 -8.36
CA ARG A 75 -31.79 10.35 -9.04
C ARG A 75 -31.03 11.65 -9.36
N SER A 76 -31.74 12.72 -9.75
CA SER A 76 -31.12 14.00 -10.11
C SER A 76 -30.65 14.76 -8.87
N ARG A 77 -31.31 14.53 -7.73
CA ARG A 77 -30.96 15.12 -6.43
C ARG A 77 -29.74 14.44 -5.79
N GLU A 78 -29.64 13.11 -5.90
CA GLU A 78 -28.47 12.34 -5.43
C GLU A 78 -27.19 12.65 -6.22
N ALA A 79 -27.31 13.13 -7.46
CA ALA A 79 -26.19 13.35 -8.36
C ALA A 79 -25.37 14.63 -8.07
N ALA A 80 -25.81 15.49 -7.14
CA ALA A 80 -25.21 16.83 -7.00
C ALA A 80 -25.23 17.34 -5.55
N ILE A 81 -25.00 16.49 -4.56
CA ILE A 81 -24.91 16.90 -3.15
C ILE A 81 -23.44 16.85 -2.72
N ASP A 82 -22.95 17.93 -2.10
CA ASP A 82 -21.62 17.97 -1.48
C ASP A 82 -21.59 17.18 -0.16
N LYS A 83 -20.39 16.93 0.39
CA LYS A 83 -20.18 16.33 1.71
C LYS A 83 -20.96 17.01 2.84
N ASN A 84 -21.27 18.30 2.67
CA ASN A 84 -22.02 19.11 3.63
C ASN A 84 -23.55 19.07 3.40
N GLY A 85 -24.04 18.35 2.38
CA GLY A 85 -25.46 18.29 2.04
C GLY A 85 -25.93 19.38 1.07
N GLU A 86 -25.04 20.26 0.62
CA GLU A 86 -25.38 21.38 -0.26
C GLU A 86 -25.50 20.98 -1.73
N LEU A 87 -26.46 21.58 -2.44
CA LEU A 87 -26.67 21.32 -3.86
C LEU A 87 -25.62 22.02 -4.71
N VAL A 88 -24.94 21.24 -5.53
CA VAL A 88 -23.93 21.67 -6.48
C VAL A 88 -24.59 21.97 -7.80
N THR A 89 -24.66 23.24 -8.15
CA THR A 89 -25.43 23.69 -9.32
C THR A 89 -24.58 23.87 -10.56
N LYS A 90 -23.28 24.17 -10.42
CA LYS A 90 -22.39 24.47 -11.55
C LYS A 90 -21.55 23.26 -11.91
N SER A 91 -21.43 23.01 -13.21
CA SER A 91 -20.57 21.98 -13.81
C SER A 91 -19.07 22.26 -13.66
N ILE A 92 -18.68 23.52 -13.42
CA ILE A 92 -17.27 23.93 -13.25
C ILE A 92 -16.55 23.15 -12.14
N VAL A 93 -17.26 22.73 -11.09
CA VAL A 93 -16.67 22.03 -9.94
C VAL A 93 -16.04 20.68 -10.33
N ARG A 94 -16.42 20.10 -11.47
CA ARG A 94 -15.84 18.86 -12.00
C ARG A 94 -14.33 18.98 -12.30
N ARG A 95 -13.82 20.22 -12.37
CA ARG A 95 -12.40 20.52 -12.58
C ARG A 95 -11.61 20.62 -11.27
N GLU A 96 -12.29 20.71 -10.14
CA GLU A 96 -11.68 20.97 -8.83
C GLU A 96 -11.91 19.79 -7.86
N ARG A 97 -13.02 19.07 -8.00
CA ARG A 97 -13.36 17.93 -7.15
C ARG A 97 -12.52 16.70 -7.49
N MET A 98 -11.83 16.19 -6.49
CA MET A 98 -11.10 14.92 -6.57
C MET A 98 -11.97 13.74 -6.12
N GLY A 99 -11.74 12.58 -6.73
CA GLY A 99 -12.21 11.28 -6.25
C GLY A 99 -11.04 10.46 -5.69
N HIS A 100 -11.33 9.34 -5.04
CA HIS A 100 -10.30 8.38 -4.62
C HIS A 100 -10.72 6.95 -4.92
N ILE A 101 -9.77 6.02 -4.85
CA ILE A 101 -9.98 4.57 -4.89
C ILE A 101 -9.35 4.02 -3.62
N GLU A 102 -10.11 3.30 -2.81
CA GLU A 102 -9.56 2.59 -1.67
C GLU A 102 -8.93 1.28 -2.15
N LEU A 103 -7.63 1.11 -1.89
CA LEU A 103 -6.91 -0.07 -2.32
C LEU A 103 -7.06 -1.18 -1.27
N ALA A 104 -7.41 -2.39 -1.72
CA ALA A 104 -7.52 -3.55 -0.83
C ALA A 104 -6.17 -3.96 -0.20
N ALA A 105 -5.06 -3.58 -0.83
CA ALA A 105 -3.71 -3.83 -0.34
C ALA A 105 -2.84 -2.57 -0.55
N PRO A 106 -1.87 -2.32 0.35
CA PRO A 106 -0.94 -1.21 0.18
C PRO A 106 -0.06 -1.42 -1.05
N VAL A 107 0.18 -0.33 -1.79
CA VAL A 107 1.02 -0.32 -3.00
C VAL A 107 2.15 0.68 -2.81
N ALA A 108 3.36 0.28 -3.21
CA ALA A 108 4.51 1.18 -3.19
C ALA A 108 4.40 2.23 -4.30
N HIS A 109 4.56 3.49 -3.94
CA HIS A 109 4.55 4.57 -4.94
C HIS A 109 5.82 4.51 -5.81
N ILE A 110 5.64 4.35 -7.13
CA ILE A 110 6.71 4.05 -8.08
C ILE A 110 7.85 5.08 -8.05
N TRP A 111 7.56 6.36 -7.81
CA TRP A 111 8.59 7.41 -7.74
C TRP A 111 9.59 7.19 -6.60
N PHE A 112 9.16 6.70 -5.45
CA PHE A 112 10.04 6.47 -4.30
C PHE A 112 10.75 5.12 -4.37
N MET A 113 10.21 4.17 -5.13
CA MET A 113 10.78 2.84 -5.34
C MET A 113 11.84 2.83 -6.46
N ARG A 114 11.48 3.31 -7.65
CA ARG A 114 12.32 3.28 -8.87
C ARG A 114 13.08 4.56 -9.16
N GLY A 115 12.80 5.65 -8.44
CA GLY A 115 13.54 6.91 -8.60
C GLY A 115 15.04 6.70 -8.39
N THR A 116 15.87 7.46 -9.11
CA THR A 116 17.32 7.44 -8.94
C THR A 116 17.79 8.76 -8.30
N PRO A 117 18.27 8.76 -7.04
CA PRO A 117 18.38 7.63 -6.11
C PRO A 117 17.03 7.22 -5.51
N SER A 118 16.89 5.93 -5.16
CA SER A 118 15.64 5.41 -4.61
C SER A 118 15.52 5.76 -3.14
N ALA A 119 14.52 6.59 -2.80
CA ALA A 119 14.28 7.00 -1.42
C ALA A 119 14.03 5.78 -0.51
N MET A 120 13.28 4.79 -0.99
CA MET A 120 13.04 3.55 -0.24
C MET A 120 14.31 2.72 -0.04
N SER A 121 15.17 2.64 -1.06
CA SER A 121 16.47 1.95 -0.95
C SER A 121 17.35 2.56 0.13
N LEU A 122 17.42 3.90 0.17
CA LEU A 122 18.22 4.62 1.15
C LEU A 122 17.68 4.45 2.58
N LEU A 123 16.36 4.48 2.75
CA LEU A 123 15.72 4.29 4.06
C LEU A 123 15.88 2.87 4.61
N LEU A 124 15.76 1.86 3.75
CA LEU A 124 15.80 0.45 4.18
C LEU A 124 17.20 -0.16 4.17
N GLY A 125 18.20 0.50 3.58
CA GLY A 125 19.54 -0.06 3.40
C GLY A 125 19.55 -1.28 2.45
N MET A 126 18.54 -1.42 1.58
CA MET A 126 18.40 -2.53 0.65
C MET A 126 18.61 -2.04 -0.78
N THR A 127 19.18 -2.88 -1.65
CA THR A 127 19.26 -2.56 -3.08
C THR A 127 17.87 -2.48 -3.71
N VAL A 128 17.70 -1.59 -4.70
CA VAL A 128 16.44 -1.43 -5.44
C VAL A 128 15.96 -2.78 -5.99
N ARG A 129 16.86 -3.61 -6.52
CA ARG A 129 16.56 -4.95 -7.03
C ARG A 129 15.94 -5.87 -5.97
N ASN A 130 16.41 -5.80 -4.72
CA ASN A 130 15.85 -6.61 -3.63
C ASN A 130 14.47 -6.09 -3.22
N ILE A 131 14.27 -4.77 -3.17
CA ILE A 131 12.96 -4.17 -2.86
C ILE A 131 11.94 -4.54 -3.94
N GLU A 132 12.30 -4.45 -5.22
CA GLU A 132 11.43 -4.85 -6.33
C GLU A 132 11.05 -6.33 -6.23
N ARG A 133 11.99 -7.22 -5.90
CA ARG A 133 11.68 -8.65 -5.70
C ARG A 133 10.67 -8.87 -4.60
N VAL A 134 10.70 -8.09 -3.51
CA VAL A 134 9.69 -8.18 -2.45
C VAL A 134 8.35 -7.60 -2.92
N ALA A 135 8.37 -6.43 -3.56
CA ALA A 135 7.16 -5.75 -4.04
C ALA A 135 6.41 -6.54 -5.14
N TYR A 136 7.15 -7.26 -5.99
CA TYR A 136 6.60 -8.14 -7.03
C TYR A 136 6.38 -9.58 -6.55
N PHE A 137 6.36 -9.81 -5.23
CA PHE A 137 6.08 -11.12 -4.63
C PHE A 137 7.03 -12.25 -5.08
N ALA A 138 8.26 -11.93 -5.50
CA ALA A 138 9.27 -12.91 -5.86
C ALA A 138 10.00 -13.47 -4.63
N ASN A 139 10.25 -12.62 -3.62
CA ASN A 139 10.92 -12.99 -2.38
C ASN A 139 10.15 -12.51 -1.15
N TYR A 140 10.23 -13.27 -0.06
CA TYR A 140 9.79 -12.82 1.26
C TYR A 140 10.84 -11.95 1.94
N VAL A 141 10.38 -11.10 2.85
CA VAL A 141 11.24 -10.34 3.78
C VAL A 141 10.86 -10.71 5.21
N ILE A 142 11.86 -10.92 6.06
CA ILE A 142 11.65 -11.19 7.47
C ILE A 142 11.37 -9.85 8.17
N LEU A 143 10.17 -9.68 8.70
CA LEU A 143 9.77 -8.46 9.40
C LEU A 143 10.16 -8.47 10.87
N ASN A 144 10.13 -9.66 11.50
CA ASN A 144 10.43 -9.82 12.91
C ASN A 144 11.05 -11.19 13.15
N VAL A 145 12.00 -11.26 14.08
CA VAL A 145 12.64 -12.49 14.53
C VAL A 145 12.52 -12.56 16.05
N ASN A 146 11.96 -13.67 16.56
CA ASN A 146 12.01 -13.94 17.99
C ASN A 146 13.42 -14.44 18.34
N VAL A 147 14.23 -13.55 18.90
CA VAL A 147 15.64 -13.80 19.21
C VAL A 147 15.81 -14.84 20.30
N GLU A 148 14.99 -14.77 21.37
CA GLU A 148 15.08 -15.70 22.51
C GLU A 148 14.85 -17.15 22.08
N LYS A 149 13.76 -17.39 21.33
CA LYS A 149 13.47 -18.73 20.82
C LYS A 149 14.54 -19.20 19.85
N ARG A 150 15.02 -18.31 18.97
CA ARG A 150 16.10 -18.64 18.04
C ARG A 150 17.32 -19.12 18.82
N ASP A 151 17.72 -18.41 19.87
CA ASP A 151 18.92 -18.72 20.64
C ASP A 151 18.76 -20.01 21.46
N GLN A 152 17.57 -20.26 22.01
CA GLN A 152 17.22 -21.54 22.64
C GLN A 152 17.35 -22.70 21.65
N PHE A 153 16.71 -22.59 20.49
CA PHE A 153 16.81 -23.63 19.45
C PHE A 153 18.24 -23.86 18.98
N LEU A 154 19.06 -22.81 18.94
CA LEU A 154 20.46 -22.91 18.54
C LEU A 154 21.27 -23.68 19.59
N ALA A 155 21.08 -23.35 20.88
CA ALA A 155 21.75 -24.03 21.98
C ALA A 155 21.34 -25.51 22.09
N ASP A 156 20.05 -25.81 21.94
CA ASP A 156 19.54 -27.19 21.96
C ASP A 156 20.15 -28.00 20.81
N LEU A 157 20.22 -27.42 19.61
CA LEU A 157 20.80 -28.08 18.43
C LEU A 157 22.31 -28.32 18.60
N GLU A 158 23.04 -27.38 19.19
CA GLU A 158 24.46 -27.54 19.50
C GLU A 158 24.69 -28.68 20.51
N ALA A 159 23.90 -28.73 21.59
CA ALA A 159 23.97 -29.79 22.59
C ALA A 159 23.66 -31.18 21.99
N GLU A 160 22.64 -31.29 21.14
CA GLU A 160 22.32 -32.53 20.42
C GLU A 160 23.46 -32.96 19.49
N THR A 161 24.05 -32.00 18.78
CA THR A 161 25.16 -32.26 17.85
C THR A 161 26.41 -32.74 18.59
N GLU A 162 26.73 -32.14 19.74
CA GLU A 162 27.86 -32.57 20.59
C GLU A 162 27.63 -33.95 21.20
N ALA A 163 26.44 -34.20 21.75
CA ALA A 163 26.07 -35.51 22.29
C ALA A 163 26.14 -36.60 21.21
N GLY A 164 25.64 -36.31 20.00
CA GLY A 164 25.73 -37.21 18.85
C GLY A 164 27.17 -37.50 18.44
N ARG A 165 28.03 -36.48 18.35
CA ARG A 165 29.46 -36.64 18.06
C ARG A 165 30.18 -37.47 19.11
N ALA A 166 29.89 -37.22 20.40
CA ALA A 166 30.47 -37.98 21.50
C ALA A 166 30.04 -39.44 21.46
N ALA A 167 28.75 -39.71 21.21
CA ALA A 167 28.23 -41.07 21.09
C ALA A 167 28.86 -41.83 19.90
N ILE A 168 29.01 -41.16 18.76
CA ILE A 168 29.70 -41.73 17.59
C ILE A 168 31.15 -42.05 17.96
N LYS A 169 31.88 -41.12 18.59
CA LYS A 169 33.28 -41.33 18.98
C LYS A 169 33.42 -42.53 19.93
N ILE A 170 32.59 -42.61 20.96
CA ILE A 170 32.58 -43.72 21.92
C ILE A 170 32.29 -45.05 21.22
N ARG A 171 31.35 -45.05 20.26
CA ARG A 171 31.03 -46.24 19.47
C ARG A 171 32.24 -46.72 18.65
N TYR A 172 32.92 -45.82 17.94
CA TYR A 172 34.12 -46.15 17.16
C TYR A 172 35.27 -46.63 18.05
N GLU A 173 35.51 -46.00 19.21
CA GLU A 173 36.52 -46.44 20.17
C GLU A 173 36.24 -47.87 20.67
N ARG A 174 34.97 -48.17 20.98
CA ARG A 174 34.55 -49.51 21.42
C ARG A 174 34.64 -50.57 20.32
N GLU A 175 34.34 -50.22 19.08
CA GLU A 175 34.49 -51.10 17.91
C GLU A 175 35.97 -51.36 17.58
N ALA A 176 36.86 -50.40 17.87
CA ALA A 176 38.32 -50.54 17.68
C ALA A 176 39.00 -51.43 18.76
N GLU A 177 38.47 -51.47 19.98
CA GLU A 177 39.00 -52.29 21.08
C GLU A 177 38.56 -53.77 21.03
N ALA A 178 37.59 -54.14 20.17
CA ALA A 178 37.12 -55.51 20.05
C ALA A 178 38.17 -56.43 19.38
N GLU A 179 38.38 -57.63 19.93
CA GLU A 179 39.36 -58.60 19.40
C GLU A 179 39.00 -59.03 17.96
N GLY A 180 39.86 -58.63 17.00
CA GLY A 180 39.68 -58.86 15.56
C GLY A 180 39.38 -57.62 14.72
N ALA A 181 39.41 -56.41 15.31
CA ALA A 181 39.10 -55.16 14.61
C ALA A 181 40.13 -54.82 13.51
N ASP A 182 39.64 -54.70 12.26
CA ASP A 182 40.42 -54.15 11.14
C ASP A 182 40.32 -52.62 11.14
N VAL A 183 41.33 -51.98 11.74
CA VAL A 183 41.41 -50.53 11.90
C VAL A 183 41.41 -49.78 10.56
N LYS A 184 41.79 -50.44 9.44
CA LYS A 184 41.73 -49.84 8.10
C LYS A 184 40.31 -49.80 7.54
N ALA A 185 39.52 -50.86 7.74
CA ALA A 185 38.13 -50.92 7.28
C ALA A 185 37.21 -49.96 8.05
N LEU A 186 37.50 -49.73 9.34
CA LEU A 186 36.79 -48.77 10.21
C LEU A 186 37.09 -47.30 9.87
N ALA A 187 38.24 -46.99 9.27
CA ALA A 187 38.61 -45.63 8.90
C ALA A 187 38.05 -45.19 7.52
N GLU A 188 37.62 -46.14 6.69
CA GLU A 188 37.03 -45.90 5.37
C GLU A 188 35.48 -45.90 5.37
N ALA A 189 34.83 -46.25 6.49
CA ALA A 189 33.37 -46.38 6.65
C ALA A 189 32.74 -45.25 7.48
#